data_AF-A0AAD9NV29-F1
#
_entry.id   AF-A0AAD9NV29-F1
#
_cell.length_a   1.000
_cell.length_b   1.000
_cell.length_c   1.000
_cell.angle_alpha   90.00
_cell.angle_beta   90.00
_cell.angle_gamma   90.00
#
_symmetry.space_group_name_H-M   'P 1'
#
loop_
_entity.id
_entity.type
_entity.pdbx_description
1 polymer ?
#
loop_
_entity_poly.entity_id
_entity_poly.type
_entity_poly.pdbx_seq_one_letter_code
_entity_poly.pdbx_strand_id
1 'polypeptide(L)'
;MDKLEPAHELKIAGGNLADRWERFQERFRWYLAVVGEDGSEDKKKVAILLTVAGAEAQEVFRTFTYEPAKAAVGNQPAVPAETAEQFKTVVRKFTEFCVPRK
;
A
#
# COMPACT_ATOMS: atom_id res chain seq x y z
N MET A 1 27.63 3.82 8.51
CA MET A 1 26.42 3.42 7.78
C MET A 1 25.86 4.68 7.16
N ASP A 2 26.02 4.84 5.85
CA ASP A 2 25.34 5.87 5.10
C ASP A 2 23.85 5.76 5.37
N LYS A 3 23.24 6.84 5.86
CA LYS A 3 21.79 6.90 6.07
C LYS A 3 21.15 6.66 4.71
N LEU A 4 20.54 5.50 4.54
CA LEU A 4 19.60 5.29 3.46
C LEU A 4 18.46 6.29 3.72
N GLU A 5 18.44 7.38 2.97
CA GLU A 5 17.36 8.36 3.05
C GLU A 5 16.06 7.58 2.78
N PRO A 6 15.09 7.59 3.71
CA PRO A 6 13.83 6.88 3.50
C PRO A 6 13.22 7.34 2.18
N ALA A 7 12.63 6.40 1.43
CA ALA A 7 12.00 6.74 0.17
C ALA A 7 11.07 7.95 0.39
N HIS A 8 11.31 9.03 -0.37
CA HIS A 8 10.62 10.31 -0.17
C HIS A 8 9.11 10.09 -0.01
N GLU A 9 8.54 10.70 1.04
CA GLU A 9 7.12 10.64 1.40
C GLU A 9 6.20 10.82 0.18
N LEU A 10 5.06 10.15 0.21
CA LEU A 10 4.03 10.33 -0.80
C LEU A 10 3.30 11.65 -0.55
N LYS A 11 3.51 12.62 -1.43
CA LYS A 11 2.75 13.89 -1.41
C LYS A 11 1.40 13.69 -2.09
N ILE A 12 0.30 13.75 -1.32
CA ILE A 12 -1.05 13.54 -1.84
C ILE A 12 -1.55 14.79 -2.58
N ALA A 13 -1.24 15.98 -2.07
CA ALA A 13 -1.68 17.24 -2.67
C ALA A 13 -0.87 17.69 -3.91
N GLY A 14 -1.55 18.39 -4.83
CA GLY A 14 -0.96 19.06 -6.00
C GLY A 14 -0.65 18.15 -7.20
N GLY A 15 -0.45 18.71 -8.40
CA GLY A 15 0.05 18.01 -9.60
C GLY A 15 -0.62 16.67 -9.97
N ASN A 16 0.13 15.80 -10.66
CA ASN A 16 -0.32 14.45 -11.03
C ASN A 16 -0.05 13.45 -9.89
N LEU A 17 -1.10 13.06 -9.16
CA LEU A 17 -0.99 12.11 -8.05
C LEU A 17 -0.66 10.68 -8.52
N ALA A 18 -1.15 10.26 -9.69
CA ALA A 18 -0.92 8.93 -10.23
C ALA A 18 0.58 8.68 -10.49
N ASP A 19 1.25 9.61 -11.16
CA ASP A 19 2.70 9.51 -11.44
C ASP A 19 3.53 9.47 -10.15
N ARG A 20 3.11 10.24 -9.13
CA ARG A 20 3.81 10.24 -7.84
C ARG A 20 3.64 8.92 -7.09
N TRP A 21 2.45 8.34 -7.15
CA TRP A 21 2.18 7.03 -6.58
C TRP A 21 3.02 5.95 -7.25
N GLU A 22 3.06 5.90 -8.59
CA GLU A 22 3.88 4.94 -9.33
C GLU A 22 5.36 5.04 -8.96
N ARG A 23 5.92 6.27 -8.99
CA ARG A 23 7.32 6.50 -8.58
C ARG A 23 7.57 6.14 -7.12
N PHE A 24 6.59 6.37 -6.25
CA PHE A 24 6.69 5.99 -4.84
C PHE A 24 6.73 4.46 -4.69
N GLN A 25 5.87 3.72 -5.40
CA GLN A 25 5.87 2.25 -5.37
C GLN A 25 7.22 1.67 -5.83
N GLU A 26 7.81 2.22 -6.89
CA GLU A 26 9.13 1.79 -7.36
C GLU A 26 10.20 2.01 -6.29
N ARG A 27 10.28 3.21 -5.72
CA ARG A 27 11.24 3.51 -4.63
C ARG A 27 11.00 2.64 -3.40
N PHE A 28 9.75 2.40 -3.05
CA PHE A 28 9.38 1.57 -1.92
C PHE A 28 9.82 0.12 -2.10
N ARG A 29 9.68 -0.44 -3.31
CA ARG A 29 10.19 -1.78 -3.64
C ARG A 29 11.71 -1.87 -3.45
N TRP A 30 12.45 -0.87 -3.94
CA TRP A 30 13.90 -0.82 -3.74
C TRP A 30 14.25 -0.70 -2.26
N TYR A 31 13.52 0.12 -1.51
CA TYR A 31 13.71 0.26 -0.07
C TYR A 31 13.53 -1.07 0.66
N LEU A 32 12.44 -1.81 0.41
CA LEU A 32 12.20 -3.14 1.00
C LEU A 32 13.33 -4.13 0.68
N ALA A 33 13.83 -4.12 -0.55
CA ALA A 33 14.96 -4.97 -0.95
C ALA A 33 16.24 -4.62 -0.17
N VAL A 34 16.54 -3.33 0.00
CA VAL A 34 17.74 -2.89 0.73
C VAL A 34 17.64 -3.19 2.23
N VAL A 35 16.47 -3.00 2.84
CA VAL A 35 16.30 -3.28 4.28
C VAL A 35 16.10 -4.78 4.59
N GLY A 36 16.08 -5.64 3.56
CA GLY A 36 15.92 -7.09 3.72
C GLY A 36 14.50 -7.53 4.09
N GLU A 37 13.50 -6.68 3.87
CA GLU A 37 12.11 -6.89 4.30
C GLU A 37 11.19 -7.35 3.16
N ASP A 38 11.75 -7.61 1.98
CA ASP A 38 10.98 -8.08 0.81
C ASP A 38 10.33 -9.45 1.05
N GLY A 39 10.91 -10.28 1.92
CA GLY A 39 10.36 -11.57 2.36
C GLY A 39 9.48 -11.52 3.61
N SER A 40 9.29 -10.35 4.23
CA SER A 40 8.64 -10.23 5.53
C SER A 40 7.12 -10.37 5.48
N GLU A 41 6.54 -10.59 6.65
CA GLU A 41 5.10 -10.65 6.87
C GLU A 41 4.39 -9.39 6.33
N ASP A 42 3.24 -9.58 5.69
CA ASP A 42 2.47 -8.51 5.07
C ASP A 42 2.17 -7.36 6.04
N LYS A 43 1.84 -7.67 7.30
CA LYS A 43 1.61 -6.68 8.36
C LYS A 43 2.80 -5.75 8.56
N LYS A 44 4.03 -6.30 8.53
CA LYS A 44 5.27 -5.53 8.68
C LYS A 44 5.50 -4.64 7.45
N LYS A 45 5.26 -5.16 6.24
CA LYS A 45 5.34 -4.37 5.00
C LYS A 45 4.34 -3.22 4.99
N VAL A 46 3.11 -3.43 5.47
CA VAL A 46 2.12 -2.37 5.63
C VAL A 46 2.60 -1.30 6.62
N ALA A 47 3.14 -1.70 7.78
CA ALA A 47 3.69 -0.74 8.75
C ALA A 47 4.80 0.11 8.13
N ILE A 48 5.77 -0.52 7.45
CA ILE A 48 6.87 0.18 6.76
C ILE A 48 6.31 1.12 5.67
N LEU A 49 5.34 0.67 4.88
CA LEU A 49 4.67 1.49 3.86
C LEU A 49 4.11 2.77 4.47
N LEU A 50 3.34 2.66 5.56
CA LEU A 50 2.70 3.79 6.22
C LEU A 50 3.70 4.72 6.93
N THR A 51 4.80 4.18 7.43
CA THR A 51 5.89 4.98 7.99
C THR A 51 6.60 5.79 6.91
N VAL A 52 6.90 5.17 5.76
CA VAL A 52 7.64 5.80 4.66
C VAL A 52 6.76 6.74 3.85
N ALA A 53 5.48 6.42 3.66
CA ALA A 53 4.54 7.25 2.89
C ALA A 53 4.16 8.55 3.60
N GLY A 54 4.26 8.60 4.93
CA GLY A 54 4.03 9.80 5.74
C GLY A 54 2.58 10.00 6.20
N ALA A 55 2.35 11.08 6.93
CA ALA A 55 1.09 11.33 7.66
C ALA A 55 -0.15 11.42 6.75
N GLU A 56 -0.05 12.09 5.60
CA GLU A 56 -1.18 12.21 4.65
C GLU A 56 -1.63 10.82 4.16
N ALA A 57 -0.69 9.93 3.84
CA ALA A 57 -1.02 8.57 3.43
C ALA A 57 -1.65 7.76 4.57
N GLN A 58 -1.24 7.99 5.82
CA GLN A 58 -1.88 7.35 6.98
C GLN A 58 -3.31 7.81 7.18
N GLU A 59 -3.63 9.08 6.91
CA GLU A 59 -5.00 9.58 6.94
C GLU A 59 -5.85 8.91 5.86
N VAL A 60 -5.34 8.85 4.62
CA VAL A 60 -6.01 8.12 3.52
C VAL A 60 -6.22 6.65 3.90
N PHE A 61 -5.20 5.98 4.45
CA PHE A 61 -5.29 4.58 4.87
C PHE A 61 -6.42 4.33 5.89
N ARG A 62 -6.64 5.26 6.83
CA ARG A 62 -7.72 5.17 7.82
C ARG A 62 -9.11 5.25 7.20
N THR A 63 -9.24 5.76 5.98
CA THR A 63 -10.52 5.83 5.24
C THR A 63 -10.85 4.54 4.48
N PHE A 64 -9.89 3.61 4.36
CA PHE A 64 -10.11 2.40 3.58
C PHE A 64 -11.13 1.47 4.22
N THR A 65 -12.06 1.01 3.40
CA THR A 65 -13.02 -0.04 3.73
C THR A 65 -12.56 -1.36 3.13
N TYR A 66 -12.81 -2.46 3.85
CA TYR A 66 -12.37 -3.80 3.48
C TYR A 66 -13.57 -4.71 3.29
N GLU A 67 -13.52 -5.53 2.24
CA GLU A 67 -14.61 -6.46 1.90
C GLU A 67 -14.69 -7.61 2.92
N PRO A 68 -15.89 -7.98 3.40
CA PRO A 68 -16.06 -9.15 4.25
C PRO A 68 -15.82 -10.44 3.45
N ALA A 69 -15.61 -11.55 4.17
CA ALA A 69 -15.51 -12.86 3.55
C ALA A 69 -16.79 -13.20 2.77
N LYS A 70 -16.63 -13.77 1.58
CA LYS A 70 -17.74 -14.23 0.72
C LYS A 70 -17.72 -15.74 0.70
N ALA A 71 -18.84 -16.35 1.09
CA ALA A 71 -19.01 -17.79 1.01
C ALA A 71 -18.92 -18.27 -0.44
N ALA A 72 -18.61 -19.56 -0.63
CA ALA A 72 -18.68 -20.17 -1.94
C ALA A 72 -20.13 -20.13 -2.45
N VAL A 73 -20.33 -19.68 -3.69
CA VAL A 73 -21.65 -19.63 -4.35
C VAL A 73 -21.54 -20.32 -5.70
N GLY A 74 -22.21 -21.47 -5.85
CA GLY A 74 -22.11 -22.29 -7.06
C GLY A 74 -20.66 -22.75 -7.32
N ASN A 75 -20.14 -22.45 -8.51
CA ASN A 75 -18.74 -22.74 -8.89
C ASN A 75 -17.75 -21.65 -8.47
N GLN A 76 -18.17 -20.61 -7.75
CA GLN A 76 -17.26 -19.59 -7.25
C GLN A 76 -16.65 -20.03 -5.91
N PRO A 77 -15.30 -20.04 -5.79
CA PRO A 77 -14.64 -20.36 -4.52
C PRO A 77 -14.94 -19.30 -3.46
N ALA A 78 -14.87 -19.70 -2.19
CA ALA A 78 -14.96 -18.75 -1.09
C ALA A 78 -13.83 -17.71 -1.18
N VAL A 79 -14.16 -16.44 -0.98
CA VAL A 79 -13.19 -15.35 -0.95
C VAL A 79 -12.97 -14.97 0.52
N PRO A 80 -11.72 -15.02 1.03
CA PRO A 80 -11.44 -14.61 2.39
C PRO A 80 -11.69 -13.10 2.57
N ALA A 81 -11.92 -12.68 3.82
CA ALA A 81 -12.07 -11.25 4.12
C ALA A 81 -10.78 -10.49 3.77
N GLU A 82 -10.96 -9.28 3.27
CA GLU A 82 -9.87 -8.33 3.13
C GLU A 82 -9.53 -7.73 4.48
N THR A 83 -8.25 -7.47 4.74
CA THR A 83 -7.81 -6.81 5.97
C THR A 83 -6.77 -5.74 5.70
N ALA A 84 -6.66 -4.81 6.64
CA ALA A 84 -5.65 -3.76 6.66
C ALA A 84 -4.21 -4.29 6.85
N GLU A 85 -4.04 -5.60 7.08
CA GLU A 85 -2.73 -6.24 7.26
C GLU A 85 -2.22 -6.90 5.98
N GLN A 86 -3.09 -7.08 4.97
CA GLN A 86 -2.72 -7.68 3.69
C GLN A 86 -2.05 -6.64 2.80
N PHE A 87 -0.76 -6.81 2.53
CA PHE A 87 0.04 -5.80 1.83
C PHE A 87 -0.50 -5.51 0.43
N LYS A 88 -0.86 -6.57 -0.30
CA LYS A 88 -1.45 -6.44 -1.65
C LYS A 88 -2.78 -5.67 -1.64
N THR A 89 -3.63 -5.93 -0.65
CA THR A 89 -4.92 -5.25 -0.48
C THR A 89 -4.72 -3.76 -0.25
N VAL A 90 -3.82 -3.41 0.67
CA VAL A 90 -3.50 -2.01 1.01
C VAL A 90 -2.93 -1.27 -0.20
N VAL A 91 -1.96 -1.86 -0.91
CA VAL A 91 -1.37 -1.28 -2.13
C VAL A 91 -2.43 -1.08 -3.22
N ARG A 92 -3.37 -2.02 -3.38
CA ARG A 92 -4.47 -1.90 -4.35
C ARG A 92 -5.39 -0.73 -3.99
N LYS A 93 -5.80 -0.60 -2.72
CA LYS A 93 -6.64 0.52 -2.24
C LYS A 93 -5.96 1.88 -2.43
N PHE A 94 -4.65 1.99 -2.16
CA PHE A 94 -3.89 3.20 -2.48
C PHE A 94 -3.85 3.49 -3.97
N THR A 95 -3.65 2.46 -4.80
CA THR A 95 -3.70 2.62 -6.27
C THR A 95 -5.05 3.12 -6.74
N GLU A 96 -6.15 2.57 -6.22
CA GLU A 96 -7.52 3.01 -6.52
C GLU A 96 -7.75 4.48 -6.10
N PHE A 97 -7.19 4.89 -4.95
CA PHE A 97 -7.26 6.27 -4.47
C PHE A 97 -6.43 7.24 -5.32
N CYS A 98 -5.17 6.89 -5.62
CA CYS A 98 -4.23 7.74 -6.35
C CYS A 98 -4.51 7.79 -7.85
N VAL A 99 -5.14 6.75 -8.40
CA VAL A 99 -5.45 6.60 -9.82
C VAL A 99 -6.97 6.35 -9.96
N PRO A 100 -7.81 7.38 -9.76
CA PRO A 100 -9.24 7.25 -9.91
C PRO A 100 -9.56 6.84 -11.35
N ARG A 101 -10.36 5.77 -11.50
CA ARG A 101 -10.85 5.32 -12.80
C ARG A 101 -11.67 6.45 -13.44
N LYS A 102 -11.36 6.79 -14.70
CA LYS A 102 -12.18 7.68 -15.54
C LYS A 102 -13.55 7.07 -15.81
#